data_AF-A0A2M8RX27-F1
#
_entry.id   AF-A0A2M8RX27-F1
#
_cell.length_a   1.000
_cell.length_b   1.000
_cell.length_c   1.000
_cell.angle_alpha   90.00
_cell.angle_beta   90.00
_cell.angle_gamma   90.00
#
_symmetry.space_group_name_H-M   'P 1'
#
loop_
_entity.id
_entity.type
_entity.pdbx_description
1 polymer ?
#
loop_
_entity_poly.entity_id
_entity_poly.type
_entity_poly.pdbx_seq_one_letter_code
_entity_poly.pdbx_strand_id
1 'polypeptide(L)'
;MGKHYSFEFKLNIVKQVLNDQLGVREAAQQYHIPNHSVIVDWLQRFKKQGKTGLIRQPNKRTPRQMKKYDGAEKIKDPTDIKALLKRIEYLEAENDVLKKLKELDKEKAKRKKDKSSTH
;
A
#
# COMPACT_ATOMS: atom_id res chain seq x y z
N MET A 1 3.44 -11.66 9.61
CA MET A 1 4.71 -10.97 9.93
C MET A 1 5.81 -11.64 9.11
N GLY A 2 6.55 -10.91 8.27
CA GLY A 2 7.64 -11.50 7.48
C GLY A 2 8.93 -11.63 8.31
N LYS A 3 9.78 -12.64 8.03
CA LYS A 3 11.11 -12.73 8.64
C LYS A 3 11.96 -11.53 8.19
N HIS A 4 12.57 -10.84 9.15
CA HIS A 4 13.47 -9.71 8.90
C HIS A 4 14.91 -10.12 9.16
N TYR A 5 15.78 -9.83 8.19
CA TYR A 5 17.21 -10.09 8.28
C TYR A 5 17.97 -8.78 8.50
N SER A 6 18.91 -8.77 9.44
CA SER A 6 19.77 -7.62 9.71
C SER A 6 20.71 -7.34 8.54
N PHE A 7 21.22 -6.11 8.45
CA PHE A 7 22.15 -5.71 7.38
C PHE A 7 23.43 -6.56 7.40
N GLU A 8 24.04 -6.74 8.57
CA GLU A 8 25.26 -7.53 8.74
C GLU A 8 25.07 -8.99 8.31
N PHE A 9 23.93 -9.58 8.66
CA PHE A 9 23.60 -10.95 8.25
C PHE A 9 23.54 -11.09 6.72
N LYS A 10 22.83 -10.18 6.05
CA LYS A 10 22.76 -10.19 4.57
C LYS A 10 24.13 -9.98 3.95
N LEU A 11 24.92 -9.06 4.50
CA LEU A 11 26.25 -8.73 3.97
C LEU A 11 27.20 -9.92 4.08
N ASN A 12 27.16 -10.65 5.20
CA ASN A 12 27.98 -11.85 5.38
C ASN A 12 27.65 -12.91 4.32
N ILE A 13 26.36 -13.23 4.14
CA ILE A 13 25.92 -14.24 3.16
C ILE A 13 26.30 -13.82 1.74
N VAL A 14 26.04 -12.57 1.36
CA VAL A 14 26.39 -12.05 0.03
C VAL A 14 27.88 -12.15 -0.23
N LYS A 15 28.74 -11.83 0.74
CA LYS A 15 30.20 -11.96 0.60
C LYS A 15 30.64 -13.41 0.41
N GLN A 16 30.08 -14.34 1.17
CA GLN A 16 30.43 -15.76 1.06
C GLN A 16 30.06 -16.32 -0.32
N VAL A 17 28.88 -15.95 -0.82
CA VAL A 17 28.44 -16.38 -2.16
C VAL A 17 29.26 -15.71 -3.27
N LEU A 18 29.65 -14.45 -3.12
CA LEU A 18 30.48 -13.74 -4.12
C LEU A 18 31.95 -14.22 -4.15
N ASN A 19 32.45 -14.75 -3.04
CA ASN A 19 33.79 -15.32 -2.95
C ASN A 19 33.82 -16.81 -3.33
N ASP A 20 32.76 -17.32 -3.97
CA ASP A 20 32.58 -18.73 -4.35
C ASP A 20 32.74 -19.72 -3.18
N GLN A 21 32.53 -19.28 -1.93
CA GLN A 21 32.63 -20.14 -0.74
C GLN A 21 31.37 -21.02 -0.57
N LEU A 22 30.22 -20.55 -1.08
CA LEU A 22 28.94 -21.22 -0.98
C LEU A 22 28.08 -20.95 -2.20
N GLY A 23 27.41 -21.98 -2.73
CA GLY A 23 26.33 -21.80 -3.69
C GLY A 23 25.10 -21.13 -3.05
N VAL A 24 24.27 -20.47 -3.86
CA VAL A 24 23.05 -19.78 -3.37
C VAL A 24 22.10 -20.73 -2.62
N ARG A 25 21.96 -21.97 -3.09
CA ARG A 25 21.11 -22.99 -2.45
C ARG A 25 21.72 -23.52 -1.15
N GLU A 26 23.03 -23.74 -1.13
CA GLU A 26 23.78 -24.19 0.05
C GLU A 26 23.74 -23.13 1.15
N ALA A 27 23.98 -21.87 0.79
CA ALA A 27 23.84 -20.75 1.71
C ALA A 27 22.41 -20.66 2.28
N ALA A 28 21.37 -20.89 1.46
CA ALA A 28 20.00 -20.90 1.97
C ALA A 28 19.76 -22.01 3.01
N GLN A 29 20.32 -23.20 2.79
CA GLN A 29 20.23 -24.32 3.74
C GLN A 29 21.02 -24.04 5.02
N GLN A 30 22.29 -23.65 4.91
CA GLN A 30 23.17 -23.38 6.05
C GLN A 30 22.62 -22.27 6.95
N TYR A 31 22.10 -21.19 6.35
CA TYR A 31 21.53 -20.05 7.07
C TYR A 31 20.03 -20.18 7.37
N HIS A 32 19.43 -21.35 7.13
CA HIS A 32 18.03 -21.65 7.40
C HIS A 32 17.06 -20.64 6.77
N ILE A 33 17.39 -20.19 5.56
CA ILE A 33 16.58 -19.27 4.76
C ILE A 33 15.57 -20.11 3.97
N PRO A 34 14.26 -19.93 4.17
CA PRO A 34 13.24 -20.81 3.56
C PRO A 34 13.24 -20.80 2.03
N ASN A 35 13.67 -19.70 1.40
CA ASN A 35 13.69 -19.56 -0.04
C ASN A 35 15.00 -18.93 -0.50
N HIS A 36 15.77 -19.68 -1.28
CA HIS A 36 17.02 -19.23 -1.90
C HIS A 36 16.86 -17.96 -2.76
N SER A 37 15.65 -17.72 -3.31
CA SER A 37 15.32 -16.49 -4.05
C SER A 37 15.58 -15.21 -3.25
N VAL A 38 15.47 -15.28 -1.91
CA VAL A 38 15.78 -14.15 -1.03
C VAL A 38 17.26 -13.75 -1.12
N ILE A 39 18.15 -14.73 -1.25
CA ILE A 39 19.59 -14.49 -1.41
C ILE A 39 19.89 -13.96 -2.82
N VAL A 40 19.20 -14.49 -3.85
CA VAL A 40 19.28 -13.97 -5.23
C VAL A 40 18.91 -12.49 -5.27
N ASP A 41 17.82 -12.10 -4.61
CA ASP A 41 17.40 -10.70 -4.49
C ASP A 41 18.47 -9.82 -3.83
N TRP A 42 19.13 -10.31 -2.77
CA TRP A 42 20.20 -9.58 -2.10
C TRP A 42 21.42 -9.40 -3.01
N LEU A 43 21.81 -10.44 -3.75
CA LEU A 43 22.90 -10.37 -4.73
C LEU A 43 22.59 -9.35 -5.84
N GLN A 44 21.37 -9.37 -6.39
CA GLN A 44 20.95 -8.42 -7.41
C GLN A 44 20.97 -6.98 -6.90
N ARG A 45 20.42 -6.74 -5.70
CA ARG A 45 20.44 -5.41 -5.06
C ARG A 45 21.86 -4.95 -4.75
N PHE A 46 22.70 -5.86 -4.28
CA PHE A 46 24.11 -5.58 -4.01
C PHE A 46 24.87 -5.26 -5.30
N LYS A 47 24.63 -5.99 -6.39
CA LYS A 47 25.22 -5.69 -7.70
C LYS A 47 24.80 -4.31 -8.24
N LYS A 48 23.55 -3.89 -7.98
CA LYS A 48 23.01 -2.61 -8.45
C LYS A 48 23.41 -1.40 -7.60
N GLN A 49 23.48 -1.56 -6.27
CA GLN A 49 23.59 -0.44 -5.31
C GLN A 49 24.71 -0.63 -4.28
N GLY A 50 25.52 -1.69 -4.40
CA GLY A 50 26.50 -2.08 -3.40
C GLY A 50 25.87 -2.38 -2.04
N LYS A 51 26.59 -2.05 -0.96
CA LYS A 51 26.12 -2.25 0.42
C LYS A 51 24.77 -1.56 0.68
N THR A 52 24.52 -0.40 0.08
CA THR A 52 23.26 0.35 0.32
C THR A 52 22.02 -0.42 -0.15
N GLY A 53 22.17 -1.33 -1.12
CA GLY A 53 21.09 -2.20 -1.60
C GLY A 53 20.63 -3.26 -0.59
N LEU A 54 21.45 -3.56 0.43
CA LEU A 54 21.10 -4.50 1.50
C LEU A 54 20.37 -3.82 2.67
N ILE A 55 20.50 -2.49 2.76
CA ILE A 55 19.84 -1.67 3.78
C ILE A 55 18.33 -1.66 3.49
N ARG A 56 17.54 -1.81 4.56
CA ARG A 56 16.09 -1.74 4.46
C ARG A 56 15.68 -0.32 4.08
N GLN A 57 15.15 -0.16 2.87
CA GLN A 57 14.50 1.08 2.48
C GLN A 57 13.13 1.17 3.18
N PRO A 58 12.75 2.33 3.75
CA PRO A 58 11.40 2.53 4.24
C PRO A 58 10.44 2.30 3.07
N ASN A 59 9.41 1.49 3.31
CA ASN A 59 8.40 1.19 2.30
C ASN A 59 7.63 2.48 2.00
N LYS A 60 8.12 3.29 1.07
CA LYS A 60 7.39 4.44 0.54
C LYS A 60 6.26 3.87 -0.29
N ARG A 61 5.18 3.47 0.39
CA ARG A 61 3.88 3.28 -0.25
C ARG A 61 3.55 4.62 -0.89
N THR A 62 3.81 4.75 -2.18
CA THR A 62 3.26 5.86 -2.95
C THR A 62 1.75 5.77 -2.77
N PRO A 63 1.07 6.82 -2.30
CA PRO A 63 -0.39 6.84 -2.28
C PRO A 63 -0.85 6.43 -3.67
N ARG A 64 -1.72 5.42 -3.74
CA ARG A 64 -2.35 5.03 -5.02
C ARG A 64 -3.02 6.29 -5.54
N GLN A 65 -2.49 6.89 -6.61
CA GLN A 65 -3.10 8.07 -7.18
C GLN A 65 -4.49 7.68 -7.69
N MET A 66 -5.54 8.12 -6.98
CA MET A 66 -6.89 8.03 -7.49
C MET A 66 -7.01 9.03 -8.65
N LYS A 67 -7.57 8.59 -9.80
CA LYS A 67 -7.98 9.52 -10.85
C LYS A 67 -8.93 10.54 -10.22
N LYS A 68 -8.58 11.82 -10.28
CA LYS A 68 -9.51 12.89 -9.89
C LYS A 68 -10.65 12.88 -10.91
N TYR A 69 -11.88 12.86 -10.42
CA TYR A 69 -13.06 13.02 -11.25
C TYR A 69 -13.04 14.44 -11.84
N ASP A 70 -13.06 14.54 -13.16
CA ASP A 70 -12.94 15.74 -13.99
C ASP A 70 -14.29 16.40 -14.32
N GLY A 71 -15.40 15.78 -13.89
CA GLY A 71 -16.77 16.23 -14.18
C GLY A 71 -17.30 17.42 -13.36
N ALA A 72 -16.46 18.13 -12.59
CA ALA A 72 -16.89 19.38 -11.98
C ALA A 72 -16.65 20.51 -12.98
N GLU A 73 -17.71 21.01 -13.62
CA GLU A 73 -17.66 22.28 -14.35
C GLU A 73 -17.11 23.36 -13.41
N LYS A 74 -15.88 23.80 -13.67
CA LYS A 74 -15.31 24.95 -12.98
C LYS A 74 -16.11 26.16 -13.43
N ILE A 75 -16.81 26.81 -12.49
CA ILE A 75 -17.50 28.07 -12.74
C ILE A 75 -16.46 29.05 -13.27
N LYS A 76 -16.62 29.47 -14.53
CA LYS A 76 -15.64 30.34 -15.22
C LYS A 76 -15.66 31.77 -14.68
N ASP A 77 -16.81 32.21 -14.17
CA ASP A 77 -17.01 33.57 -13.66
C ASP A 77 -17.68 33.55 -12.26
N PRO A 78 -16.97 33.90 -11.18
CA PRO A 78 -17.47 33.81 -9.80
C PRO A 78 -18.63 34.74 -9.44
N THR A 79 -19.03 35.63 -10.35
CA THR A 79 -20.10 36.64 -10.14
C THR A 79 -21.46 36.19 -10.66
N ASP A 80 -21.59 35.07 -11.36
CA ASP A 80 -22.88 34.54 -11.80
C ASP A 80 -23.62 33.83 -10.64
N ILE A 81 -24.46 34.59 -9.95
CA ILE A 81 -25.28 34.13 -8.82
C ILE A 81 -26.19 32.96 -9.24
N LYS A 82 -26.69 32.92 -10.48
CA LYS A 82 -27.58 31.84 -10.93
C LYS A 82 -26.82 30.52 -11.08
N ALA A 83 -25.61 30.58 -11.64
CA ALA A 83 -24.75 29.40 -11.75
C ALA A 83 -24.33 28.85 -10.37
N LEU A 84 -24.06 29.75 -9.41
CA LEU A 84 -23.73 29.38 -8.03
C LEU A 84 -24.91 28.70 -7.32
N LEU A 85 -26.13 29.24 -7.44
CA LEU A 85 -27.33 28.64 -6.83
C LEU A 85 -27.59 27.23 -7.36
N LYS A 86 -27.50 27.03 -8.69
CA LYS A 86 -27.67 25.70 -9.30
C LYS A 86 -26.60 24.70 -8.83
N ARG A 87 -25.38 25.16 -8.58
CA ARG A 87 -24.30 24.32 -8.04
C ARG A 87 -24.56 23.96 -6.58
N ILE A 88 -25.04 24.88 -5.76
CA ILE A 88 -25.41 24.62 -4.35
C ILE A 88 -26.51 23.58 -4.31
N GLU A 89 -27.58 23.76 -5.09
CA GLU A 89 -28.70 22.81 -5.17
C GLU A 89 -28.24 21.40 -5.57
N TYR A 90 -27.39 21.31 -6.60
CA TYR A 90 -26.79 20.03 -7.01
C TYR A 90 -25.95 19.39 -5.89
N LEU A 91 -25.10 20.17 -5.22
CA LEU A 91 -24.25 19.68 -4.13
C LEU A 91 -25.07 19.25 -2.91
N GLU A 92 -26.16 19.93 -2.61
CA GLU A 92 -27.09 19.56 -1.54
C GLU A 92 -27.77 18.23 -1.86
N ALA A 93 -28.25 18.05 -3.09
CA ALA A 93 -28.82 16.78 -3.53
C ALA A 93 -27.82 15.62 -3.44
N GLU A 94 -26.56 15.82 -3.88
CA GLU A 94 -25.50 14.81 -3.78
C GLU A 94 -25.20 14.48 -2.30
N ASN A 95 -25.10 15.51 -1.45
CA ASN A 95 -24.87 15.32 -0.02
C ASN A 95 -26.01 14.54 0.67
N ASP A 96 -27.26 14.77 0.28
CA ASP A 96 -28.41 14.08 0.85
C ASP A 96 -28.48 12.61 0.45
N VAL A 97 -28.15 12.28 -0.80
CA VAL A 97 -27.97 10.88 -1.23
C VAL A 97 -26.86 10.21 -0.40
N LEU A 98 -25.73 10.90 -0.18
CA LEU A 98 -24.63 10.37 0.62
C LEU A 98 -25.01 10.18 2.10
N LYS A 99 -25.80 11.08 2.69
CA LYS A 99 -26.32 10.92 4.06
C LYS A 99 -27.20 9.68 4.15
N LYS A 100 -28.13 9.49 3.21
CA LYS A 100 -29.03 8.33 3.17
C LYS A 100 -28.27 7.00 3.02
N LEU A 101 -27.22 6.96 2.21
CA LEU A 101 -26.36 5.77 2.10
C LEU A 101 -25.66 5.44 3.42
N LYS A 102 -25.08 6.46 4.09
CA LYS A 102 -24.43 6.27 5.40
C LYS A 102 -25.41 5.77 6.47
N GLU A 103 -26.66 6.22 6.43
CA GLU A 103 -27.70 5.76 7.34
C GLU A 103 -28.06 4.29 7.10
N LEU A 104 -28.24 3.89 5.83
CA LEU A 104 -28.50 2.49 5.46
C LEU A 104 -27.36 1.56 5.88
N ASP A 105 -26.11 1.98 5.73
CA ASP A 105 -24.96 1.19 6.15
C ASP A 105 -24.89 1.03 7.68
N LYS A 106 -25.18 2.11 8.43
CA LYS A 106 -25.32 2.05 9.89
C LYS A 106 -26.43 1.10 10.33
N GLU A 107 -27.58 1.14 9.64
CA GLU A 107 -28.71 0.27 9.94
C GLU A 107 -28.40 -1.20 9.65
N LYS A 108 -27.76 -1.50 8.50
CA LYS A 108 -27.28 -2.85 8.16
C LYS A 108 -26.28 -3.36 9.19
N ALA A 109 -25.38 -2.50 9.69
CA ALA A 109 -24.41 -2.87 10.72
C ALA A 109 -25.11 -3.22 12.06
N LYS A 110 -26.12 -2.43 12.46
CA LYS A 110 -26.94 -2.72 13.66
C LYS A 110 -27.69 -4.06 13.51
N ARG A 111 -28.41 -4.24 12.40
CA ARG A 111 -29.17 -5.48 12.10
C ARG A 111 -28.30 -6.74 12.11
N LYS A 112 -27.02 -6.65 11.72
CA LYS A 112 -26.08 -7.78 11.79
C LYS A 112 -25.66 -8.10 13.22
N LYS A 113 -25.49 -7.08 14.07
CA LYS A 113 -25.12 -7.25 15.49
C LYS A 113 -26.26 -7.86 16.30
N ASP A 114 -27.49 -7.45 16.02
CA ASP A 114 -28.68 -7.99 16.70
C ASP A 114 -28.89 -9.48 16.36
N LYS A 115 -28.66 -9.87 15.10
CA LYS A 115 -28.74 -11.29 14.65
C LYS A 115 -27.64 -12.19 15.22
N SER A 116 -26.48 -11.64 15.60
CA SER A 116 -25.40 -12.40 16.26
C SER A 116 -25.59 -12.57 17.77
N SER A 117 -26.58 -11.92 18.38
CA SER A 117 -26.87 -12.00 19.82
C SER A 117 -27.99 -12.99 20.16
N THR A 118 -28.62 -13.61 19.16
CA THR A 118 -29.76 -14.54 19.32
C THR A 118 -29.39 -16.02 19.07
N HIS A 119 -28.10 -16.37 19.13
CA HIS A 119 -27.62 -17.75 19.10
C HIS A 119 -26.65 -18.02 20.24
#